data_AF-A0A7W9TIZ7-F1
#
_entry.id   AF-A0A7W9TIZ7-F1
#
_cell.length_a   1.000
_cell.length_b   1.000
_cell.length_c   1.000
_cell.angle_alpha   90.00
_cell.angle_beta   90.00
_cell.angle_gamma   90.00
#
_symmetry.space_group_name_H-M   'P 1'
#
loop_
_entity.id
_entity.type
_entity.pdbx_description
1 polymer ?
#
loop_
_entity_poly.entity_id
_entity_poly.type
_entity_poly.pdbx_seq_one_letter_code
_entity_poly.pdbx_strand_id
1 'polypeptide(L)'
;MAPTFEDLVTLQRTADGAHTEVQGLYDGYGRTPSSGWTEHQRTAWHTAWKAWVDAVRDVQEAVTAYAFEQGSERRLVDAEVKKAARHPGPAD
;
A
#
# COMPACT_ATOMS: atom_id res chain seq x y z
N MET A 1 -15.10 10.13 -13.13
CA MET A 1 -14.60 11.18 -12.22
C MET A 1 -13.19 10.82 -11.85
N ALA A 2 -12.31 11.80 -11.73
CA ALA A 2 -10.98 11.58 -11.16
C ALA A 2 -11.12 11.18 -9.68
N PRO A 3 -10.22 10.34 -9.14
CA PRO A 3 -10.21 10.02 -7.72
C PRO A 3 -9.96 11.29 -6.91
N THR A 4 -10.52 11.39 -5.71
CA THR A 4 -10.28 12.51 -4.79
C THR A 4 -9.02 12.28 -3.97
N PHE A 5 -8.47 13.33 -3.35
CA PHE A 5 -7.33 13.18 -2.44
C PHE A 5 -7.62 12.22 -1.28
N GLU A 6 -8.85 12.21 -0.77
CA GLU A 6 -9.30 11.29 0.30
C GLU A 6 -9.32 9.82 -0.17
N ASP A 7 -9.70 9.58 -1.43
CA ASP A 7 -9.62 8.25 -2.05
C ASP A 7 -8.17 7.77 -2.12
N LEU A 8 -7.24 8.65 -2.52
CA LEU A 8 -5.80 8.35 -2.57
C LEU A 8 -5.25 7.99 -1.18
N VAL A 9 -5.64 8.74 -0.14
CA VAL A 9 -5.23 8.47 1.25
C VAL A 9 -5.81 7.13 1.73
N THR A 10 -7.05 6.82 1.37
CA THR A 10 -7.69 5.55 1.72
C THR A 10 -6.99 4.37 1.04
N LEU A 11 -6.69 4.47 -0.25
CA LEU A 11 -5.93 3.47 -0.98
C LEU A 11 -4.53 3.27 -0.39
N GLN A 12 -3.84 4.35 -0.02
CA GLN A 12 -2.52 4.26 0.61
C GLN A 12 -2.59 3.55 1.96
N ARG A 13 -3.61 3.81 2.79
CA ARG A 13 -3.81 3.09 4.05
C ARG A 13 -4.08 1.60 3.84
N THR A 14 -4.83 1.23 2.80
CA THR A 14 -5.03 -0.16 2.40
C THR A 14 -3.70 -0.82 2.01
N ALA A 15 -2.89 -0.14 1.20
CA ALA A 15 -1.56 -0.64 0.82
C ALA A 15 -0.62 -0.78 2.04
N ASP A 16 -0.64 0.17 2.98
CA ASP A 16 0.13 0.12 4.22
C ASP A 16 -0.32 -1.03 5.13
N GLY A 17 -1.63 -1.28 5.22
CA GLY A 17 -2.21 -2.42 5.93
C GLY A 17 -1.78 -3.76 5.33
N ALA A 18 -1.88 -3.91 4.01
CA ALA A 18 -1.43 -5.12 3.31
C ALA A 18 0.09 -5.35 3.46
N HIS A 19 0.89 -4.27 3.43
CA HIS A 19 2.32 -4.36 3.69
C HIS A 19 2.61 -4.85 5.13
N THR A 20 1.85 -4.35 6.11
CA THR A 20 1.96 -4.78 7.51
C THR A 20 1.66 -6.27 7.67
N GLU A 21 0.66 -6.79 6.94
CA GLU A 21 0.37 -8.23 6.90
C GLU A 21 1.55 -9.04 6.33
N VAL A 22 2.11 -8.61 5.20
CA VAL A 22 3.29 -9.25 4.60
C VAL A 22 4.47 -9.27 5.58
N GLN A 23 4.72 -8.16 6.29
CA GLN A 23 5.76 -8.07 7.31
C GLN A 23 5.49 -9.00 8.50
N GLY A 24 4.24 -9.06 8.98
CA GLY A 24 3.84 -9.97 10.05
C GLY A 24 4.07 -11.44 9.69
N LEU A 25 3.82 -11.83 8.44
CA LEU A 25 4.13 -13.18 7.95
C LEU A 25 5.64 -13.44 7.89
N TYR A 26 6.44 -12.46 7.46
CA TYR A 26 7.91 -12.59 7.49
C TYR A 26 8.47 -12.73 8.90
N ASP A 27 7.98 -11.93 9.84
CA ASP A 27 8.43 -11.98 11.23
C ASP A 27 7.95 -13.27 11.92
N GLY A 28 6.78 -13.80 11.55
CA GLY A 28 6.22 -15.05 12.09
C GLY A 28 6.82 -16.33 11.49
N TYR A 29 7.18 -16.33 10.20
CA TYR A 29 7.71 -17.52 9.51
C TYR A 29 9.25 -17.53 9.41
N GLY A 30 9.91 -16.41 9.69
CA GLY A 30 11.35 -16.22 9.56
C GLY A 30 11.71 -15.47 8.27
N ARG A 31 12.63 -14.50 8.40
CA ARG A 31 12.96 -13.48 7.38
C ARG A 31 13.55 -13.99 6.07
N THR A 32 13.89 -15.27 5.95
CA THR A 32 14.41 -15.85 4.71
C THR A 32 13.60 -17.08 4.30
N PRO A 33 13.18 -17.19 3.02
CA PRO A 33 12.56 -18.39 2.46
C PRO A 33 13.52 -19.59 2.33
N SER A 34 14.60 -19.63 3.11
CA SER A 34 15.61 -20.68 3.10
C SER A 34 15.08 -21.91 3.83
N SER A 35 14.45 -22.81 3.07
CA SER A 35 14.14 -24.22 3.35
C SER A 35 13.23 -24.60 4.53
N GLY A 36 12.77 -23.66 5.37
CA GLY A 36 11.97 -23.97 6.56
C GLY A 36 10.44 -23.83 6.43
N TRP A 37 9.94 -23.16 5.39
CA TRP A 37 8.51 -22.84 5.30
C TRP A 37 7.68 -24.01 4.77
N THR A 38 6.55 -24.27 5.42
CA THR A 38 5.54 -25.18 4.91
C THR A 38 4.92 -24.63 3.63
N GLU A 39 4.26 -25.50 2.84
CA GLU A 39 3.50 -25.06 1.67
C GLU A 39 2.37 -24.08 2.05
N HIS A 40 1.71 -24.31 3.19
CA HIS A 40 0.70 -23.39 3.70
C HIS A 40 1.26 -22.00 3.99
N GLN A 41 2.43 -21.91 4.65
CA GLN A 41 3.10 -20.63 4.94
C GLN A 41 3.51 -19.89 3.66
N ARG A 42 4.05 -20.62 2.67
CA ARG A 42 4.40 -20.05 1.36
C ARG A 42 3.16 -19.51 0.63
N THR A 43 2.06 -20.26 0.64
CA THR A 43 0.81 -19.84 0.01
C THR A 43 0.21 -18.62 0.70
N ALA A 44 0.17 -18.60 2.04
CA ALA A 44 -0.29 -17.44 2.80
C ALA A 44 0.53 -16.18 2.48
N TRP A 45 1.86 -16.31 2.48
CA TRP A 45 2.75 -15.21 2.11
C TRP A 45 2.54 -14.74 0.67
N HIS A 46 2.46 -15.64 -0.31
CA HIS A 46 2.19 -15.26 -1.70
C HIS A 46 0.87 -14.52 -1.87
N THR A 47 -0.18 -14.93 -1.15
CA THR A 47 -1.48 -14.26 -1.19
C THR A 47 -1.40 -12.85 -0.62
N ALA A 48 -0.82 -12.68 0.56
CA ALA A 48 -0.63 -11.36 1.16
C ALA A 48 0.28 -10.46 0.30
N TRP A 49 1.34 -11.02 -0.27
CA TRP A 49 2.23 -10.30 -1.19
C TRP A 49 1.50 -9.81 -2.43
N LYS A 50 0.69 -10.66 -3.07
CA LYS A 50 -0.12 -10.24 -4.24
C LYS A 50 -1.09 -9.14 -3.86
N ALA A 51 -1.81 -9.29 -2.74
CA ALA A 51 -2.74 -8.27 -2.27
C ALA A 51 -2.05 -6.91 -2.03
N TRP A 52 -0.84 -6.92 -1.45
CA TRP A 52 -0.05 -5.70 -1.28
C TRP A 52 0.40 -5.11 -2.63
N VAL A 53 0.90 -5.94 -3.55
CA VAL A 53 1.31 -5.47 -4.89
C VAL A 53 0.14 -4.86 -5.64
N ASP A 54 -1.03 -5.49 -5.61
CA ASP A 54 -2.25 -4.97 -6.26
C ASP A 54 -2.67 -3.64 -5.62
N ALA A 55 -2.69 -3.53 -4.29
CA ALA A 55 -2.98 -2.27 -3.60
C ALA A 55 -1.98 -1.14 -3.94
N VAL A 56 -0.70 -1.46 -4.07
CA VAL A 56 0.32 -0.47 -4.49
C VAL A 56 0.07 0.00 -5.93
N ARG A 57 -0.37 -0.88 -6.83
CA ARG A 57 -0.72 -0.51 -8.21
C ARG A 57 -1.92 0.43 -8.23
N ASP A 58 -2.96 0.14 -7.45
CA ASP A 58 -4.15 0.99 -7.34
C ASP A 58 -3.78 2.41 -6.86
N VAL A 59 -2.89 2.52 -5.86
CA VAL A 59 -2.36 3.82 -5.39
C VAL A 59 -1.63 4.56 -6.52
N GLN A 60 -0.74 3.88 -7.25
CA GLN A 60 0.04 4.53 -8.32
C GLN A 60 -0.86 5.01 -9.47
N GLU A 61 -1.86 4.21 -9.85
CA GLU A 61 -2.84 4.57 -10.88
C GLU A 61 -3.67 5.78 -10.45
N ALA A 62 -4.20 5.77 -9.22
CA ALA A 62 -4.99 6.86 -8.67
C ALA A 62 -4.19 8.16 -8.52
N VAL A 63 -2.95 8.09 -7.99
CA VAL A 63 -2.05 9.25 -7.87
C VAL A 63 -1.71 9.82 -9.24
N THR A 64 -1.48 8.97 -10.25
CA THR A 64 -1.19 9.42 -11.61
C THR A 64 -2.38 10.17 -12.22
N ALA A 65 -3.58 9.61 -12.08
CA ALA A 65 -4.81 10.25 -12.56
C ALA A 65 -5.07 11.58 -11.85
N TYR A 66 -4.98 11.62 -10.51
CA TYR A 66 -5.18 12.84 -9.73
C TYR A 66 -4.14 13.92 -10.09
N ALA A 67 -2.86 13.57 -10.18
CA ALA A 67 -1.80 14.52 -10.50
C ALA A 67 -1.99 15.14 -11.88
N PHE A 68 -2.40 14.34 -12.88
CA PHE A 68 -2.70 14.82 -14.22
C PHE A 68 -3.84 15.86 -14.22
N GLU A 69 -4.95 15.54 -13.55
CA GLU A 69 -6.13 16.42 -13.48
C GLU A 69 -5.85 17.71 -12.71
N GLN A 70 -5.06 17.63 -11.64
CA GLN A 70 -4.69 18.79 -10.82
C GLN A 70 -3.53 19.59 -11.40
N GLY A 71 -2.96 19.19 -12.55
CA GLY A 71 -1.76 19.81 -13.13
C GLY A 71 -0.54 19.79 -12.20
N SER A 72 -0.47 18.81 -11.30
CA SER A 72 0.53 18.69 -10.24
C SER A 72 1.56 17.62 -10.57
N GLU A 73 2.75 17.70 -9.94
CA GLU A 73 3.75 16.64 -10.11
C GLU A 73 3.34 15.37 -9.34
N ARG A 74 3.32 14.22 -10.02
CA ARG A 74 3.02 12.91 -9.42
C ARG A 74 3.79 12.65 -8.13
N ARG A 75 5.07 13.03 -8.09
CA ARG A 75 5.96 12.82 -6.94
C ARG A 75 5.52 13.61 -5.71
N LEU A 76 5.03 14.84 -5.89
CA LEU A 76 4.55 15.68 -4.80
C LEU A 76 3.26 15.11 -4.22
N VAL A 77 2.31 14.74 -5.10
CA VAL A 77 1.05 14.08 -4.69
C VAL A 77 1.34 12.79 -3.92
N ASP A 78 2.21 11.92 -4.42
CA ASP A 78 2.61 10.68 -3.73
C ASP A 78 3.16 10.94 -2.32
N ALA A 79 4.00 11.97 -2.16
CA ALA A 79 4.55 12.35 -0.87
C ALA A 79 3.49 12.87 0.11
N GLU A 80 2.55 13.69 -0.37
CA GLU A 80 1.43 14.22 0.43
C GLU A 80 0.47 13.12 0.87
N VAL A 81 0.12 12.21 -0.04
CA VAL A 81 -0.72 11.04 0.25
C VAL A 81 -0.07 10.18 1.32
N LYS A 82 1.22 9.84 1.18
CA LYS A 82 1.98 9.07 2.19
C LYS A 82 2.08 9.80 3.53
N LYS A 83 2.11 11.13 3.54
CA LYS A 83 2.11 11.92 4.78
C LYS A 83 0.74 11.85 5.46
N ALA A 84 -0.35 12.05 4.72
CA ALA A 84 -1.72 12.02 5.23
C ALA A 84 -2.19 10.61 5.63
N ALA A 85 -1.70 9.56 4.98
CA ALA A 85 -1.96 8.18 5.37
C ALA A 85 -1.39 7.87 6.77
N ARG A 86 -0.17 8.36 7.07
CA ARG A 86 0.53 8.16 8.35
C ARG A 86 0.03 9.05 9.48
N HIS A 87 -0.48 10.23 9.15
CA HIS A 87 -1.01 11.19 10.11
C HIS A 87 -2.43 11.56 9.68
N PRO A 88 -3.48 10.86 10.19
CA PRO A 88 -4.81 11.47 10.13
C PRO A 88 -4.66 12.85 10.79
N GLY A 89 -5.06 13.91 10.09
CA GLY A 89 -5.04 15.26 10.66
C GLY A 89 -5.74 15.28 12.01
N PRO A 90 -5.48 16.28 12.88
CA PRO A 90 -6.22 16.40 14.13
C PRO A 90 -7.72 16.29 13.81
N ALA A 91 -8.40 15.34 14.46
CA ALA A 91 -9.85 15.29 14.40
C ALA A 91 -10.34 16.64 14.94
N ASP A 92 -11.02 17.41 14.10
CA ASP A 92 -11.78 18.59 14.54
C ASP A 92 -12.87 18.20 15.55
#